data_AF-V6DJW7-F1
#
_entry.id   AF-V6DJW7-F1
#
_cell.length_a   1.000
_cell.length_b   1.000
_cell.length_c   1.000
_cell.angle_alpha   90.00
_cell.angle_beta   90.00
_cell.angle_gamma   90.00
#
_symmetry.space_group_name_H-M   'P 1'
#
loop_
_entity.id
_entity.type
_entity.pdbx_description
1 polymer ?
#
loop_
_entity_poly.entity_id
_entity_poly.type
_entity_poly.pdbx_seq_one_letter_code
_entity_poly.pdbx_strand_id
1 'polypeptide(L)'
;MENPKYTKNIKHIIVGIVGLTFIILVHEFGHFIFAKLFNVRTPIFSVGFDPAIFSRQIGNTKFQIGAIPLGGYVSINTKDLEKLPYLKEVLIMLAGILFNILLSLSILFYLYTKSKHYKNNDSLDLDNQEHNLSGFKYFLYKATPKEVRKILKEQKDKSFIGPLGIMNLIGSSFDISFDAFLYFISLVSFNIAFFNLLPVPFFDGGQIFTLTLQKLFGLSISENISNLIYYVFLVILIIFTVLLFRKDFQRIRKKF
;
A
#
# COMPACT_ATOMS: atom_id res chain seq x y z
N MET A 1 -19.53 -24.88 -1.47
CA MET A 1 -19.25 -23.57 -0.85
C MET A 1 -19.20 -22.54 -1.97
N GLU A 2 -20.21 -21.69 -2.06
CA GLU A 2 -20.31 -20.67 -3.11
C GLU A 2 -19.13 -19.69 -2.99
N ASN A 3 -18.32 -19.62 -4.04
CA ASN A 3 -17.23 -18.67 -4.20
C ASN A 3 -17.82 -17.25 -4.05
N PRO A 4 -17.34 -16.39 -3.12
CA PRO A 4 -17.98 -15.10 -2.84
C PRO A 4 -18.22 -14.40 -4.17
N LYS A 5 -19.50 -14.08 -4.42
CA LYS A 5 -19.95 -13.43 -5.64
C LYS A 5 -19.22 -12.09 -5.74
N TYR A 6 -18.09 -12.09 -6.46
CA TYR A 6 -17.48 -10.92 -7.10
C TYR A 6 -18.53 -10.32 -8.04
N THR A 7 -19.52 -9.67 -7.46
CA THR A 7 -20.55 -8.93 -8.18
C THR A 7 -19.87 -7.64 -8.62
N LYS A 8 -19.97 -7.37 -9.92
CA LYS A 8 -19.52 -6.12 -10.54
C LYS A 8 -20.22 -4.97 -9.81
N ASN A 9 -19.57 -4.39 -8.82
CA ASN A 9 -20.05 -3.19 -8.18
C ASN A 9 -19.03 -2.09 -8.46
N ILE A 10 -19.39 -1.15 -9.33
CA ILE A 10 -18.58 0.06 -9.58
C ILE A 10 -18.27 0.75 -8.24
N LYS A 11 -19.19 0.64 -7.27
CA LYS A 11 -18.98 1.02 -5.87
C LYS A 11 -17.71 0.39 -5.26
N HIS A 12 -17.47 -0.91 -5.44
CA HIS A 12 -16.28 -1.58 -4.89
C HIS A 12 -15.00 -1.03 -5.51
N ILE A 13 -15.00 -0.79 -6.82
CA ILE A 13 -13.82 -0.23 -7.49
C ILE A 13 -13.55 1.19 -6.97
N ILE A 14 -14.58 2.03 -6.84
CA ILE A 14 -14.44 3.40 -6.31
C ILE A 14 -13.92 3.37 -4.87
N VAL A 15 -14.53 2.56 -3.99
CA VAL A 15 -14.10 2.41 -2.59
C VAL A 15 -12.67 1.87 -2.51
N GLY A 16 -12.33 0.91 -3.37
CA GLY A 16 -11.00 0.35 -3.49
C GLY A 16 -9.95 1.37 -3.92
N ILE A 17 -10.27 2.23 -4.90
CA ILE A 17 -9.40 3.34 -5.33
C ILE A 17 -9.20 4.30 -4.17
N VAL A 18 -10.26 4.75 -3.51
CA VAL A 18 -10.16 5.68 -2.36
C VAL A 18 -9.28 5.09 -1.26
N GLY A 19 -9.47 3.82 -0.91
CA GLY A 19 -8.66 3.12 0.09
C GLY A 19 -7.19 3.02 -0.31
N LEU A 20 -6.90 2.69 -1.57
CA LEU A 20 -5.53 2.60 -2.08
C LEU A 20 -4.85 3.96 -2.14
N THR A 21 -5.54 5.00 -2.63
CA THR A 21 -5.04 6.38 -2.64
C THR A 21 -4.72 6.85 -1.22
N PHE A 22 -5.55 6.51 -0.23
CA PHE A 22 -5.28 6.85 1.17
C PHE A 22 -4.01 6.17 1.70
N ILE A 23 -3.80 4.88 1.42
CA ILE A 23 -2.58 4.18 1.85
C ILE A 23 -1.34 4.81 1.22
N ILE A 24 -1.38 5.09 -0.08
CA ILE A 24 -0.25 5.73 -0.79
C ILE A 24 -0.02 7.13 -0.23
N LEU A 25 -1.08 7.90 0.05
CA LEU A 25 -0.96 9.22 0.65
C LEU A 25 -0.22 9.18 2.00
N VAL A 26 -0.50 8.20 2.86
CA VAL A 26 0.18 8.04 4.15
C VAL A 26 1.67 7.71 3.96
N HIS A 27 1.99 6.87 2.97
CA HIS A 27 3.37 6.58 2.58
C HIS A 27 4.13 7.84 2.13
N GLU A 28 3.59 8.55 1.15
CA GLU A 28 4.16 9.80 0.63
C GLU A 28 4.32 10.86 1.73
N PHE A 29 3.36 10.92 2.65
CA PHE A 29 3.41 11.82 3.79
C PHE A 29 4.59 11.54 4.73
N GLY A 30 4.98 10.28 4.89
CA GLY A 30 6.18 9.90 5.64
C GLY A 30 7.44 10.53 5.06
N HIS A 31 7.69 10.35 3.77
CA HIS A 31 8.83 10.99 3.07
C HIS A 31 8.78 12.51 3.20
N PHE A 32 7.61 13.09 2.99
CA PHE A 32 7.41 14.53 3.08
C PHE A 32 7.80 15.08 4.46
N ILE A 33 7.32 14.47 5.54
CA ILE A 33 7.63 14.89 6.91
C ILE A 33 9.14 14.84 7.16
N PHE A 34 9.79 13.73 6.82
CA PHE A 34 11.23 13.58 7.08
C PHE A 34 12.08 14.50 6.21
N ALA A 35 11.68 14.73 4.96
CA ALA A 35 12.33 15.72 4.12
C ALA A 35 12.22 17.13 4.73
N LYS A 36 11.04 17.53 5.22
CA LYS A 36 10.86 18.81 5.91
C LYS A 36 11.66 18.89 7.22
N LEU A 37 11.67 17.84 8.03
CA LEU A 37 12.44 17.77 9.28
C LEU A 37 13.94 17.97 9.05
N PHE A 38 14.48 17.50 7.92
CA PHE A 38 15.88 17.67 7.56
C PHE A 38 16.14 18.85 6.61
N ASN A 39 15.18 19.77 6.48
CA ASN A 39 15.28 20.98 5.65
C ASN A 39 15.54 20.71 4.16
N VAL A 40 15.10 19.56 3.65
CA VAL A 40 15.14 19.21 2.22
C VAL A 40 13.91 19.78 1.55
N ARG A 41 14.10 20.48 0.42
CA ARG A 41 12.97 21.03 -0.34
C ARG A 41 12.18 19.90 -1.00
N THR A 42 10.87 20.04 -0.94
CA THR A 42 9.91 19.14 -1.60
C THR A 42 9.00 19.97 -2.50
N PRO A 43 9.38 20.22 -3.77
CA PRO A 43 8.67 21.17 -4.62
C PRO A 43 7.21 20.77 -4.90
N ILE A 44 6.93 19.47 -4.97
CA ILE A 44 5.60 18.95 -5.29
C ILE A 44 5.24 17.85 -4.28
N PHE A 45 4.01 17.92 -3.78
CA PHE A 45 3.35 16.83 -3.08
C PHE A 45 2.03 16.55 -3.82
N SER A 46 1.93 15.39 -4.48
CA SER A 46 0.82 15.06 -5.35
C SER A 46 0.02 13.89 -4.83
N VAL A 47 -1.30 14.05 -4.76
CA VAL A 47 -2.26 12.94 -4.59
C VAL A 47 -2.76 12.57 -5.98
N GLY A 48 -2.40 11.39 -6.47
CA GLY A 48 -2.54 11.00 -7.88
C GLY A 48 -1.37 11.48 -8.75
N PHE A 49 -1.33 11.00 -9.98
CA PHE A 49 -0.31 11.36 -10.98
C PHE A 49 -0.77 12.47 -11.93
N ASP A 50 0.21 13.14 -12.53
CA ASP A 50 0.03 14.22 -13.50
C ASP A 50 -0.83 13.81 -14.71
N PRO A 51 -1.49 14.79 -15.37
CA PRO A 51 -1.46 16.23 -15.09
C PRO A 51 -2.26 16.63 -13.84
N ALA A 52 -1.88 17.74 -13.21
CA ALA A 52 -2.61 18.30 -12.08
C ALA A 52 -4.00 18.83 -12.50
N ILE A 53 -5.06 18.37 -11.83
CA ILE A 53 -6.42 18.93 -11.96
C ILE A 53 -6.54 20.19 -11.10
N PHE A 54 -6.05 20.10 -9.86
CA PHE A 54 -6.12 21.17 -8.89
C PHE A 54 -4.77 21.29 -8.21
N SER A 55 -4.34 22.51 -7.91
CA SER A 55 -3.11 22.71 -7.14
C SER A 55 -3.15 23.99 -6.32
N ARG A 56 -2.42 23.96 -5.21
CA ARG A 56 -2.25 25.09 -4.31
C ARG A 56 -0.82 25.14 -3.78
N GLN A 57 -0.19 26.31 -3.86
CA GLN A 57 1.11 26.53 -3.26
C GLN A 57 0.96 26.80 -1.76
N ILE A 58 1.69 26.06 -0.92
CA ILE A 58 1.79 26.29 0.52
C ILE A 58 3.28 26.32 0.88
N GLY A 59 3.79 27.51 1.18
CA GLY A 59 5.22 27.74 1.38
C GLY A 59 6.03 27.34 0.13
N ASN A 60 6.98 26.43 0.30
CA ASN A 60 7.87 25.94 -0.78
C ASN A 60 7.35 24.66 -1.46
N THR A 61 6.13 24.21 -1.15
CA THR A 61 5.56 22.98 -1.70
C THR A 61 4.24 23.28 -2.43
N LYS A 62 4.16 22.83 -3.67
CA LYS A 62 2.93 22.77 -4.44
C LYS A 62 2.18 21.49 -4.07
N PHE A 63 1.06 21.64 -3.39
CA PHE A 63 0.14 20.54 -3.13
C PHE A 63 -0.82 20.42 -4.30
N GLN A 64 -0.91 19.25 -4.91
CA GLN A 64 -1.76 19.05 -6.08
C GLN A 64 -2.54 17.74 -6.04
N ILE A 65 -3.66 17.74 -6.76
CA ILE A 65 -4.49 16.57 -7.04
C ILE A 65 -4.31 16.27 -8.52
N GLY A 66 -3.72 15.11 -8.81
CA GLY A 66 -3.47 14.60 -10.15
C GLY A 66 -4.71 13.99 -10.80
N ALA A 67 -4.72 13.93 -12.12
CA ALA A 67 -5.82 13.38 -12.90
C ALA A 67 -5.94 11.85 -12.77
N ILE A 68 -4.84 11.17 -12.48
CA ILE A 68 -4.82 9.71 -12.33
C ILE A 68 -4.81 9.38 -10.83
N PRO A 69 -5.92 8.86 -10.25
CA PRO A 69 -6.04 8.63 -8.80
C PRO A 69 -5.23 7.42 -8.30
N LEU A 70 -4.56 6.70 -9.20
CA LEU A 70 -3.84 5.45 -8.93
C LEU A 70 -2.41 5.69 -8.43
N GLY A 71 -2.22 6.57 -7.45
CA GLY A 71 -0.89 6.84 -6.92
C GLY A 71 -0.78 8.16 -6.17
N GLY A 72 0.45 8.60 -6.03
CA GLY A 72 0.88 9.84 -5.41
C GLY A 72 2.40 9.88 -5.48
N TYR A 73 2.97 11.06 -5.30
CA TYR A 73 4.42 11.19 -5.19
C TYR A 73 4.81 12.46 -4.43
N VAL A 74 5.94 12.40 -3.74
CA VAL A 74 6.66 13.56 -3.25
C VAL A 74 7.91 13.79 -4.09
N SER A 75 7.97 14.93 -4.77
CA SER A 75 9.20 15.34 -5.43
C SER A 75 10.18 15.83 -4.36
N ILE A 76 11.30 15.12 -4.19
CA ILE A 76 12.38 15.48 -3.26
C ILE A 76 13.52 16.10 -4.06
N ASN A 77 14.04 17.24 -3.61
CA ASN A 77 15.16 17.89 -4.26
C ASN A 77 16.47 17.11 -4.03
N THR A 78 16.98 16.46 -5.07
CA THR A 78 18.20 15.62 -5.00
C THR A 78 19.43 16.40 -4.56
N LYS A 79 19.61 17.64 -5.03
CA LYS A 79 20.76 18.48 -4.66
C LYS A 79 20.79 18.86 -3.18
N ASP A 80 19.63 18.98 -2.54
CA ASP A 80 19.55 19.21 -1.10
C ASP A 80 19.73 17.90 -0.32
N LEU A 81 19.24 16.79 -0.87
CA LEU A 81 19.37 15.45 -0.30
C LEU A 81 20.84 15.00 -0.24
N GLU A 82 21.60 15.14 -1.33
CA GLU A 82 23.02 14.75 -1.44
C GLU A 82 23.95 15.51 -0.47
N LYS A 83 23.49 16.64 0.08
CA LYS A 83 24.25 17.41 1.09
C LYS A 83 24.09 16.84 2.49
N LEU A 84 23.12 15.96 2.71
CA LEU A 84 22.86 15.40 4.02
C LEU A 84 23.86 14.27 4.34
N PRO A 85 24.09 13.99 5.63
CA PRO A 85 24.72 12.74 6.03
C PRO A 85 23.88 11.55 5.57
N TYR A 86 24.55 10.49 5.10
CA TYR A 86 23.96 9.23 4.63
C TYR A 86 22.77 8.73 5.47
N LEU A 87 22.88 8.75 6.81
CA LEU A 87 21.80 8.30 7.68
C LEU A 87 20.50 9.10 7.52
N LYS A 88 20.59 10.41 7.28
CA LYS A 88 19.40 11.25 7.09
C LYS A 88 18.74 10.98 5.74
N GLU A 89 19.52 10.72 4.69
CA GLU A 89 18.98 10.30 3.38
C GLU A 89 18.23 8.99 3.50
N VAL A 90 18.84 7.99 4.14
CA VAL A 90 18.21 6.69 4.40
C VAL A 90 16.96 6.84 5.26
N LEU A 91 16.97 7.70 6.29
CA LEU A 91 15.79 7.96 7.11
C LEU A 91 14.64 8.59 6.31
N ILE A 92 14.93 9.48 5.35
CA ILE A 92 13.90 10.03 4.46
C ILE A 92 13.29 8.91 3.61
N MET A 93 14.11 8.03 3.03
CA MET A 93 13.64 6.90 2.22
C MET A 93 12.88 5.86 3.05
N LEU A 94 13.31 5.59 4.29
CA LEU A 94 12.61 4.66 5.19
C LEU A 94 11.30 5.25 5.75
N ALA A 95 11.11 6.57 5.69
CA ALA A 95 9.96 7.22 6.31
C ALA A 95 8.62 6.77 5.70
N GLY A 96 8.53 6.59 4.38
CA GLY A 96 7.32 6.08 3.75
C GLY A 96 6.98 4.65 4.18
N ILE A 97 7.99 3.78 4.24
CA ILE A 97 7.86 2.40 4.76
C ILE A 97 7.37 2.44 6.21
N LEU A 98 8.01 3.25 7.06
CA LEU A 98 7.68 3.38 8.47
C LEU A 98 6.23 3.84 8.67
N PHE A 99 5.77 4.84 7.92
CA PHE A 99 4.41 5.38 8.05
C PHE A 99 3.34 4.35 7.66
N ASN A 100 3.59 3.53 6.64
CA ASN A 100 2.68 2.45 6.27
C ASN A 100 2.63 1.32 7.32
N ILE A 101 3.77 0.99 7.95
CA ILE A 101 3.81 0.05 9.07
C ILE A 101 3.05 0.64 10.26
N LEU A 102 3.28 1.92 10.59
CA LEU A 102 2.58 2.61 11.67
C LEU A 102 1.07 2.65 11.44
N LEU A 103 0.63 2.94 10.21
CA LEU A 103 -0.79 2.89 9.84
C LEU A 103 -1.38 1.50 10.08
N SER A 104 -0.70 0.46 9.58
CA SER A 104 -1.11 -0.94 9.76
C SER A 104 -1.25 -1.30 11.24
N LEU A 105 -0.22 -1.04 12.04
CA LEU A 105 -0.22 -1.32 13.47
C LEU A 105 -1.28 -0.52 14.22
N SER A 106 -1.48 0.75 13.88
CA SER A 106 -2.50 1.61 14.49
C SER A 106 -3.91 1.09 14.22
N ILE A 107 -4.19 0.66 13.00
CA ILE A 107 -5.49 0.06 12.65
C ILE A 107 -5.68 -1.27 13.38
N LEU A 108 -4.68 -2.15 13.40
CA LEU A 108 -4.77 -3.43 14.13
C LEU A 108 -4.98 -3.22 15.63
N PHE A 109 -4.30 -2.24 16.22
CA PHE A 109 -4.46 -1.88 17.62
C PHE A 109 -5.88 -1.35 17.90
N TYR A 110 -6.39 -0.46 17.05
CA TYR A 110 -7.78 0.02 17.12
C TYR A 110 -8.78 -1.15 17.06
N LEU A 111 -8.63 -2.06 16.10
CA LEU A 111 -9.52 -3.21 15.97
C LEU A 111 -9.42 -4.17 17.16
N TYR A 112 -8.21 -4.37 17.69
CA TYR A 112 -7.98 -5.18 18.89
C TYR A 112 -8.66 -4.60 20.13
N THR A 113 -8.50 -3.29 20.38
CA THR A 113 -9.13 -2.61 21.52
C THR A 113 -10.66 -2.65 21.44
N LYS A 114 -11.22 -2.42 20.24
CA LYS A 114 -12.66 -2.55 19.97
C LYS A 114 -13.18 -3.98 20.23
N SER A 115 -12.45 -4.99 19.79
CA SER A 115 -12.79 -6.41 20.02
C SER A 115 -12.82 -6.77 21.52
N LYS A 116 -11.83 -6.28 22.29
CA LYS A 116 -11.76 -6.48 23.74
C LYS A 116 -12.91 -5.81 24.48
N HIS A 117 -13.31 -4.60 24.08
CA HIS A 117 -14.44 -3.89 24.67
C HIS A 117 -15.76 -4.67 24.52
N TYR A 118 -15.98 -5.28 23.35
CA TYR A 118 -17.15 -6.15 23.15
C TYR A 118 -17.11 -7.38 24.06
N LYS A 119 -15.94 -8.01 24.25
CA LYS A 119 -15.80 -9.21 25.11
C LYS A 119 -16.05 -8.93 26.60
N ASN A 120 -15.81 -7.71 27.06
CA ASN A 120 -16.01 -7.34 28.47
C ASN A 120 -17.46 -6.95 28.80
N ASN A 121 -18.24 -6.49 27.82
CA ASN A 121 -19.62 -6.02 28.05
C ASN A 121 -20.68 -7.12 27.86
N ASP A 122 -20.36 -8.16 27.10
CA ASP A 122 -21.25 -9.30 26.92
C ASP A 122 -20.63 -10.55 27.57
N SER A 123 -21.20 -10.99 28.70
CA SER A 123 -21.09 -12.37 29.15
C SER A 123 -21.81 -13.27 28.14
N LEU A 124 -21.15 -13.56 27.02
CA LEU A 124 -21.68 -14.37 25.94
C LEU A 124 -21.41 -15.85 26.22
N ASP A 125 -22.49 -16.59 26.49
CA ASP A 125 -22.55 -18.04 26.42
C ASP A 125 -22.11 -18.50 25.02
N LEU A 126 -20.93 -19.13 24.96
CA LEU A 126 -20.23 -19.49 23.72
C LEU A 126 -20.83 -20.71 22.99
N ASP A 127 -22.01 -21.18 23.37
CA ASP A 127 -22.54 -22.46 22.89
C ASP A 127 -23.69 -22.35 21.86
N ASN A 128 -24.28 -21.16 21.65
CA ASN A 128 -25.54 -21.08 20.86
C ASN A 128 -25.65 -19.97 19.80
N GLN A 129 -24.59 -19.23 19.44
CA GLN A 129 -24.67 -18.27 18.34
C GLN A 129 -23.46 -18.28 17.41
N GLU A 130 -23.40 -19.28 16.53
CA GLU A 130 -22.52 -19.29 15.35
C GLU A 130 -22.84 -18.16 14.33
N HIS A 131 -24.00 -17.51 14.43
CA HIS A 131 -24.49 -16.60 13.39
C HIS A 131 -24.29 -15.09 13.64
N ASN A 132 -23.83 -14.67 14.84
CA ASN A 132 -23.69 -13.24 15.19
C ASN A 132 -22.27 -12.84 15.61
N LEU A 133 -21.25 -13.66 15.35
CA LEU A 133 -19.88 -13.15 15.45
C LEU A 133 -19.68 -12.12 14.34
N SER A 134 -19.52 -10.85 14.73
CA SER A 134 -18.93 -9.81 13.86
C SER A 134 -17.75 -10.44 13.11
N GLY A 135 -17.72 -10.39 11.78
CA GLY A 135 -16.78 -11.19 10.96
C GLY A 135 -15.31 -11.09 11.38
N PHE A 136 -14.94 -9.99 12.05
CA PHE A 136 -13.62 -9.79 12.65
C PHE A 136 -13.32 -10.67 13.89
N LYS A 137 -14.29 -10.91 14.78
CA LYS A 137 -14.16 -11.85 15.92
C LYS A 137 -13.96 -13.28 15.43
N TYR A 138 -14.72 -13.69 14.42
CA TYR A 138 -14.57 -15.01 13.81
C TYR A 138 -13.21 -15.15 13.11
N PHE A 139 -12.77 -14.10 12.42
CA PHE A 139 -11.46 -14.04 11.78
C PHE A 139 -10.31 -14.15 12.80
N LEU A 140 -10.31 -13.35 13.87
CA LEU A 140 -9.28 -13.43 14.92
C LEU A 140 -9.29 -14.77 15.66
N TYR A 141 -10.46 -15.34 15.92
CA TYR A 141 -10.62 -16.65 16.54
C TYR A 141 -10.13 -17.79 15.63
N LYS A 142 -10.34 -17.67 14.31
CA LYS A 142 -9.92 -18.66 13.30
C LYS A 142 -8.53 -18.45 12.72
N ALA A 143 -7.87 -17.32 12.94
CA ALA A 143 -6.49 -17.06 12.48
C ALA A 143 -5.45 -17.83 13.31
N THR A 144 -5.66 -19.12 13.53
CA THR A 144 -4.66 -20.04 14.07
C THR A 144 -3.63 -20.37 12.97
N PRO A 145 -2.37 -20.67 13.33
CA PRO A 145 -1.33 -21.05 12.36
C PRO A 145 -1.75 -22.20 11.43
N LYS A 146 -2.62 -23.10 11.87
CA LYS A 146 -3.17 -24.22 11.08
C LYS A 146 -4.13 -23.76 9.97
N GLU A 147 -5.04 -22.84 10.25
CA GLU A 147 -5.99 -22.30 9.26
C GLU A 147 -5.30 -21.33 8.31
N VAL A 148 -4.37 -20.51 8.80
CA VAL A 148 -3.49 -19.70 7.93
C VAL A 148 -2.72 -20.62 6.97
N ARG A 149 -2.16 -21.73 7.46
CA ARG A 149 -1.49 -22.74 6.62
C ARG A 149 -2.45 -23.45 5.66
N LYS A 150 -3.74 -23.59 5.99
CA LYS A 150 -4.77 -24.17 5.13
C LYS A 150 -5.20 -23.20 4.03
N ILE A 151 -5.43 -21.93 4.35
CA ILE A 151 -5.71 -20.86 3.37
C ILE A 151 -4.52 -20.70 2.42
N LEU A 152 -3.28 -20.71 2.93
CA LEU A 152 -2.07 -20.68 2.10
C LEU A 152 -1.93 -21.93 1.21
N LYS A 153 -2.44 -23.09 1.64
CA LYS A 153 -2.50 -24.32 0.85
C LYS A 153 -3.64 -24.35 -0.17
N GLU A 154 -4.80 -23.74 0.13
CA GLU A 154 -5.94 -23.59 -0.79
C GLU A 154 -5.70 -22.49 -1.84
N GLN A 155 -4.85 -21.50 -1.54
CA GLN A 155 -4.32 -20.52 -2.49
C GLN A 155 -3.34 -21.12 -3.53
N LYS A 156 -3.25 -22.46 -3.62
CA LYS A 156 -2.42 -23.17 -4.61
C LYS A 156 -2.81 -22.90 -6.06
N ASP A 157 -4.04 -22.43 -6.31
CA ASP A 157 -4.41 -21.81 -7.58
C ASP A 157 -3.79 -20.41 -7.68
N LYS A 158 -2.46 -20.39 -7.81
CA LYS A 158 -1.61 -19.21 -7.96
C LYS A 158 -1.99 -18.44 -9.21
N SER A 159 -3.01 -17.62 -9.05
CA SER A 159 -3.44 -16.68 -10.04
C SER A 159 -3.26 -15.32 -9.40
N PHE A 160 -2.07 -14.74 -9.66
CA PHE A 160 -1.69 -13.40 -9.24
C PHE A 160 -2.90 -12.46 -9.38
N ILE A 161 -3.30 -11.87 -8.26
CA ILE A 161 -4.40 -10.91 -8.21
C ILE A 161 -3.85 -9.61 -8.78
N GLY A 162 -4.41 -9.14 -9.88
CA GLY A 162 -3.98 -7.87 -10.46
C GLY A 162 -4.54 -6.66 -9.69
N PRO A 163 -4.21 -5.44 -10.13
CA PRO A 163 -4.61 -4.21 -9.44
C PRO A 163 -6.14 -4.06 -9.33
N LEU A 164 -6.91 -4.48 -10.34
CA LEU A 164 -8.38 -4.47 -10.27
C LEU A 164 -8.90 -5.47 -9.24
N GLY A 165 -8.28 -6.65 -9.15
CA GLY A 165 -8.61 -7.64 -8.13
C GLY A 165 -8.37 -7.09 -6.72
N ILE A 166 -7.27 -6.37 -6.49
CA ILE A 166 -6.96 -5.73 -5.20
C ILE A 166 -8.00 -4.66 -4.86
N MET A 167 -8.33 -3.76 -5.81
CA MET A 167 -9.37 -2.74 -5.59
C MET A 167 -10.71 -3.37 -5.25
N ASN A 168 -11.09 -4.46 -5.95
CA ASN A 168 -12.33 -5.15 -5.68
C ASN A 168 -12.31 -5.86 -4.31
N LEU A 169 -11.19 -6.43 -3.89
CA LEU A 169 -11.05 -7.01 -2.55
C LEU A 169 -11.21 -5.95 -1.46
N ILE A 170 -10.51 -4.82 -1.59
CA ILE A 170 -10.65 -3.68 -0.67
C ILE A 170 -12.12 -3.20 -0.66
N GLY A 171 -12.71 -2.95 -1.83
CA GLY A 171 -14.09 -2.47 -1.93
C GLY A 171 -15.13 -3.44 -1.39
N SER A 172 -15.01 -4.74 -1.69
CA SER A 172 -15.94 -5.76 -1.21
C SER A 172 -15.88 -5.96 0.30
N SER A 173 -14.72 -5.72 0.92
CA SER A 173 -14.58 -5.79 2.37
C SER A 173 -15.41 -4.72 3.10
N PHE A 174 -15.66 -3.57 2.44
CA PHE A 174 -16.53 -2.52 2.98
C PHE A 174 -17.99 -2.95 3.11
N ASP A 175 -18.46 -3.80 2.19
CA ASP A 175 -19.83 -4.34 2.25
C ASP A 175 -19.96 -5.44 3.33
N ILE A 176 -18.86 -6.07 3.76
CA ILE A 176 -18.86 -6.99 4.91
C ILE A 176 -19.03 -6.19 6.21
N SER A 177 -18.15 -5.21 6.44
CA SER A 177 -18.24 -4.25 7.54
C SER A 177 -17.12 -3.21 7.42
N PHE A 178 -17.27 -2.07 8.10
CA PHE A 178 -16.19 -1.09 8.19
C PHE A 178 -14.94 -1.66 8.88
N ASP A 179 -15.10 -2.54 9.86
CA ASP A 179 -13.96 -3.18 10.54
C ASP A 179 -13.19 -4.13 9.62
N ALA A 180 -13.89 -4.87 8.75
CA ALA A 180 -13.27 -5.69 7.71
C ALA A 180 -12.52 -4.81 6.70
N PHE A 181 -13.10 -3.68 6.29
CA PHE A 181 -12.42 -2.71 5.43
C PHE A 181 -11.12 -2.19 6.05
N LEU A 182 -11.17 -1.75 7.30
CA LEU A 182 -9.97 -1.32 8.04
C LEU A 182 -8.92 -2.44 8.11
N TYR A 183 -9.34 -3.67 8.41
CA TYR A 183 -8.42 -4.82 8.42
C TYR A 183 -7.73 -5.04 7.07
N PHE A 184 -8.48 -4.95 5.96
CA PHE A 184 -7.92 -5.05 4.62
C PHE A 184 -6.96 -3.89 4.29
N ILE A 185 -7.32 -2.65 4.66
CA ILE A 185 -6.43 -1.48 4.53
C ILE A 185 -5.12 -1.69 5.29
N SER A 186 -5.18 -2.23 6.51
CA SER A 186 -4.00 -2.58 7.29
C SER A 186 -3.12 -3.61 6.58
N LEU A 187 -3.71 -4.69 6.05
CA LEU A 187 -2.96 -5.71 5.31
C LEU A 187 -2.30 -5.15 4.05
N VAL A 188 -3.02 -4.34 3.29
CA VAL A 188 -2.49 -3.72 2.06
C VAL A 188 -1.38 -2.72 2.41
N SER A 189 -1.56 -1.90 3.45
CA SER A 189 -0.54 -0.98 3.95
C SER A 189 0.76 -1.69 4.34
N PHE A 190 0.66 -2.77 5.12
CA PHE A 190 1.82 -3.58 5.49
C PHE A 190 2.51 -4.20 4.27
N ASN A 191 1.75 -4.74 3.32
CA ASN A 191 2.32 -5.31 2.10
C ASN A 191 3.02 -4.23 1.25
N ILE A 192 2.45 -3.03 1.12
CA ILE A 192 3.10 -1.92 0.41
C ILE A 192 4.42 -1.55 1.10
N ALA A 193 4.45 -1.51 2.44
CA ALA A 193 5.70 -1.30 3.18
C ALA A 193 6.73 -2.41 2.91
N PHE A 194 6.29 -3.68 2.91
CA PHE A 194 7.16 -4.83 2.63
C PHE A 194 7.76 -4.77 1.23
N PHE A 195 6.95 -4.49 0.20
CA PHE A 195 7.46 -4.37 -1.17
C PHE A 195 8.38 -3.16 -1.33
N ASN A 196 8.08 -2.03 -0.68
CA ASN A 196 8.96 -0.87 -0.68
C ASN A 196 10.30 -1.11 0.01
N LEU A 197 10.43 -2.13 0.86
CA LEU A 197 11.72 -2.49 1.48
C LEU A 197 12.63 -3.29 0.53
N LEU A 198 12.08 -3.87 -0.55
CA LEU A 198 12.87 -4.69 -1.47
C LEU A 198 13.91 -3.85 -2.21
N PRO A 199 15.13 -4.38 -2.47
CA PRO A 199 16.19 -3.69 -3.20
C PRO A 199 15.93 -3.73 -4.72
N VAL A 200 14.80 -3.15 -5.13
CA VAL A 200 14.29 -3.18 -6.50
C VAL A 200 14.11 -1.74 -6.99
N PRO A 201 14.44 -1.42 -8.25
CA PRO A 201 14.25 -0.07 -8.79
C PRO A 201 12.84 0.48 -8.54
N PHE A 202 12.76 1.80 -8.36
CA PHE A 202 11.60 2.63 -8.01
C PHE A 202 11.12 2.53 -6.56
N PHE A 203 11.25 1.37 -5.95
CA PHE A 203 10.93 1.19 -4.54
C PHE A 203 11.99 1.87 -3.65
N ASP A 204 11.58 2.32 -2.47
CA ASP A 204 12.46 3.01 -1.51
C ASP A 204 13.71 2.20 -1.16
N GLY A 205 13.55 0.90 -0.93
CA GLY A 205 14.61 -0.06 -0.64
C GLY A 205 15.62 -0.17 -1.77
N GLY A 206 15.19 -0.01 -3.03
CA GLY A 206 16.08 0.08 -4.18
C GLY A 206 16.92 1.35 -4.15
N GLN A 207 16.32 2.50 -3.83
CA GLN A 207 17.05 3.76 -3.69
C GLN A 207 18.06 3.71 -2.55
N ILE A 208 17.66 3.15 -1.39
CA ILE A 208 18.56 2.91 -0.25
C ILE A 208 19.70 1.98 -0.68
N PHE A 209 19.39 0.89 -1.37
CA PHE A 209 20.39 -0.07 -1.84
C PHE A 209 21.41 0.59 -2.77
N THR A 210 20.95 1.37 -3.76
CA THR A 210 21.83 2.12 -4.67
C THR A 210 22.70 3.12 -3.90
N LEU A 211 22.11 3.92 -3.01
CA LEU A 211 22.85 4.88 -2.18
C LEU A 211 23.91 4.18 -1.32
N THR A 212 23.54 3.05 -0.71
CA THR A 212 24.44 2.24 0.13
C THR A 212 25.62 1.72 -0.67
N LEU A 213 25.39 1.18 -1.87
CA LEU A 213 26.46 0.69 -2.75
C LEU A 213 27.40 1.82 -3.17
N GLN A 214 26.88 2.98 -3.55
CA GLN A 214 27.71 4.13 -3.91
C GLN A 214 28.61 4.55 -2.74
N LYS A 215 28.07 4.55 -1.51
CA LYS A 215 28.82 4.92 -0.31
C LYS A 215 29.87 3.87 0.09
N LEU A 216 29.55 2.58 0.01
CA LEU A 216 30.45 1.49 0.39
C LEU A 216 31.61 1.31 -0.61
N PHE A 217 31.32 1.42 -1.89
CA PHE A 217 32.28 1.12 -2.96
C PHE A 217 32.89 2.36 -3.60
N GLY A 218 32.47 3.58 -3.18
CA GLY A 218 32.91 4.83 -3.80
C GLY A 218 32.52 4.96 -5.28
N LEU A 219 31.53 4.17 -5.73
CA LEU A 219 31.06 4.17 -7.10
C LEU A 219 30.12 5.35 -7.31
N SER A 220 30.34 6.13 -8.36
CA SER A 220 29.33 7.08 -8.85
C SER A 220 28.59 6.41 -10.01
N ILE A 221 27.40 5.87 -9.74
CA ILE A 221 26.54 5.35 -10.80
C ILE A 221 26.06 6.57 -11.59
N SER A 222 26.48 6.67 -12.85
CA SER A 222 26.08 7.79 -13.69
C SER A 222 24.56 7.85 -13.81
N GLU A 223 24.03 9.07 -13.83
CA GLU A 223 22.58 9.32 -13.94
C GLU A 223 21.99 8.61 -15.17
N ASN A 224 22.75 8.52 -16.26
CA ASN A 224 22.36 7.79 -17.47
C ASN A 224 22.15 6.29 -17.24
N ILE A 225 23.06 5.62 -16.51
CA ILE A 225 22.93 4.19 -16.21
C ILE A 225 21.74 3.96 -15.26
N SER A 226 21.63 4.82 -14.24
CA SER A 226 20.51 4.78 -13.29
C SER A 226 19.18 4.91 -14.03
N ASN A 227 19.02 5.94 -14.85
CA ASN A 227 17.83 6.19 -15.66
C ASN A 227 17.53 5.03 -16.60
N LEU A 228 18.53 4.43 -17.24
CA LEU A 228 18.34 3.25 -18.08
C LEU A 228 17.80 2.06 -17.29
N ILE A 229 18.36 1.77 -16.11
CA ILE A 229 17.88 0.69 -15.22
C ILE A 229 16.43 0.95 -14.83
N TYR A 230 16.10 2.19 -14.42
CA TYR A 230 14.73 2.60 -14.12
C TYR A 230 13.83 2.40 -15.35
N TYR A 231 14.17 2.91 -16.53
CA TYR A 231 13.31 2.75 -17.73
C TYR A 231 13.09 1.30 -18.12
N VAL A 232 14.14 0.46 -18.13
CA VAL A 232 14.02 -0.97 -18.43
C VAL A 232 13.09 -1.65 -17.43
N PHE A 233 13.27 -1.38 -16.14
CA PHE A 233 12.41 -1.93 -15.11
C PHE A 233 10.96 -1.44 -15.22
N LEU A 234 10.74 -0.17 -15.53
CA LEU A 234 9.41 0.42 -15.72
C LEU A 234 8.68 -0.23 -16.90
N VAL A 235 9.36 -0.47 -18.03
CA VAL A 235 8.78 -1.18 -19.17
C VAL A 235 8.38 -2.61 -18.76
N ILE A 236 9.25 -3.32 -18.05
CA ILE A 236 8.94 -4.66 -17.52
C ILE A 236 7.73 -4.62 -16.59
N LEU A 237 7.67 -3.64 -15.68
CA LEU A 237 6.58 -3.47 -14.72
C LEU A 237 5.25 -3.14 -15.42
N ILE A 238 5.26 -2.30 -16.45
CA ILE A 238 4.08 -1.99 -17.26
C ILE A 238 3.60 -3.24 -17.98
N ILE A 239 4.49 -3.98 -18.65
CA ILE A 239 4.14 -5.23 -19.34
C ILE A 239 3.53 -6.22 -18.34
N PHE A 240 4.17 -6.42 -17.19
CA PHE A 240 3.67 -7.29 -16.13
C PHE A 240 2.29 -6.85 -15.64
N THR A 241 2.11 -5.56 -15.38
CA THR A 241 0.83 -4.97 -14.94
C THR A 241 -0.26 -5.17 -15.99
N VAL A 242 0.01 -4.92 -17.28
CA VAL A 242 -0.93 -5.16 -18.38
C VAL A 242 -1.32 -6.64 -18.47
N LEU A 243 -0.37 -7.57 -18.30
CA LEU A 243 -0.66 -9.01 -18.27
C LEU A 243 -1.57 -9.39 -17.09
N LEU A 244 -1.35 -8.82 -15.91
CA LEU A 244 -2.22 -9.02 -14.75
C LEU A 244 -3.62 -8.43 -14.99
N PHE A 245 -3.71 -7.22 -15.53
CA PHE A 245 -4.98 -6.60 -15.91
C PHE A 245 -5.75 -7.45 -16.92
N ARG A 246 -5.08 -8.02 -17.93
CA ARG A 246 -5.72 -8.94 -18.89
C ARG A 246 -6.27 -10.19 -18.20
N LYS A 247 -5.52 -10.77 -17.26
CA LYS A 247 -5.98 -11.92 -16.46
C LYS A 247 -7.17 -11.56 -15.57
N ASP A 248 -7.13 -10.41 -14.91
CA ASP A 248 -8.25 -9.89 -14.12
C ASP A 248 -9.50 -9.68 -14.99
N PHE A 249 -9.35 -9.07 -16.16
CA PHE A 249 -10.45 -8.83 -17.09
C PHE A 249 -11.06 -10.15 -17.62
N GLN A 250 -10.22 -11.12 -17.98
CA GLN A 250 -10.68 -12.44 -18.40
C GLN A 250 -11.43 -13.18 -17.29
N ARG A 251 -10.96 -13.08 -16.04
CA ARG A 251 -11.64 -13.64 -14.87
C ARG A 251 -13.00 -12.98 -14.64
N ILE A 252 -13.09 -11.66 -14.82
CA ILE A 252 -14.35 -10.91 -14.74
C ILE A 252 -15.30 -11.32 -15.87
N ARG A 253 -14.79 -11.56 -17.09
CA ARG A 253 -15.61 -11.91 -18.26
C ARG A 253 -16.13 -13.35 -18.21
N LYS A 254 -15.34 -14.34 -17.75
CA LYS A 254 -15.75 -15.76 -17.63
C LYS A 254 -16.82 -16.03 -16.56
N LYS A 255 -17.22 -15.01 -15.80
CA LYS A 255 -18.29 -15.07 -14.79
C LYS A 255 -19.66 -14.60 -15.34
N PHE A 256 -19.72 -14.32 -16.63
CA PHE A 256 -20.91 -14.23 -17.48
C PHE A 256 -20.96 -15.48 -18.37
#